data_AF-A0A5E6S7S6-F1
#
_entry.id   AF-A0A5E6S7S6-F1
#
_cell.length_a   1.000
_cell.length_b   1.000
_cell.length_c   1.000
_cell.angle_alpha   90.00
_cell.angle_beta   90.00
_cell.angle_gamma   90.00
#
_symmetry.space_group_name_H-M   'P 1'
#
loop_
_entity.id
_entity.type
_entity.pdbx_description
1 polymer ?
#
loop_
_entity_poly.entity_id
_entity_poly.type
_entity_poly.pdbx_seq_one_letter_code
_entity_poly.pdbx_strand_id
1 'polypeptide(L)'
;MPPESTEAVQKCEILLRTMMEDLQAKRIWPNMSSIIDGMLKRRIELAEVYQEVHASLAHAPRALFIFWDVFLHTADGWNLQKNRAARQAREELVGVNRRISELADQLAALLDRRDAIHNYSGFRSNTHYHILDIVHKASEHNGLYESYVKEDLDRLQYQFDLKYWPPLSDVLQAIGTDAESAEVTATDPATAAATASRKSGRSDFVRAFMTRIDGSRIKNCGFIPDEFTLSDSGMASLVNCGLDLAVDELINAEFIKRFRQRQRQASKA
;
A
#
# COMPACT_ATOMS: atom_id res chain seq x y z
N MET A 1 43.65 14.87 6.36
CA MET A 1 43.78 13.53 5.76
C MET A 1 42.41 12.89 5.80
N PRO A 2 41.81 12.49 4.66
CA PRO A 2 40.57 11.73 4.70
C PRO A 2 40.87 10.38 5.38
N PRO A 3 40.02 9.89 6.29
CA PRO A 3 40.22 8.58 6.90
C PRO A 3 40.25 7.53 5.78
N GLU A 4 41.23 6.64 5.82
CA GLU A 4 41.33 5.52 4.87
C GLU A 4 39.99 4.78 4.83
N SER A 5 39.51 4.50 3.61
CA SER A 5 38.29 3.72 3.44
C SER A 5 38.49 2.34 4.04
N THR A 6 37.70 1.96 5.03
CA THR A 6 37.68 0.58 5.49
C THR A 6 37.18 -0.34 4.36
N GLU A 7 37.66 -1.58 4.33
CA GLU A 7 37.28 -2.59 3.34
C GLU A 7 35.76 -2.79 3.27
N ALA A 8 35.09 -2.70 4.43
CA ALA A 8 33.63 -2.76 4.55
C ALA A 8 32.91 -1.67 3.73
N VAL A 9 33.38 -0.41 3.82
CA VAL A 9 32.83 0.72 3.06
C VAL A 9 32.96 0.47 1.56
N GLN A 10 34.15 0.03 1.11
CA GLN A 10 34.38 -0.25 -0.31
C GLN A 10 33.48 -1.37 -0.83
N LYS A 11 33.32 -2.46 -0.07
CA LYS A 11 32.45 -3.59 -0.46
C LYS A 11 30.98 -3.19 -0.56
N CYS A 12 30.47 -2.38 0.38
CA CYS A 12 29.11 -1.86 0.29
C CYS A 12 28.93 -0.91 -0.89
N GLU A 13 29.87 0.01 -1.13
CA GLU A 13 29.80 0.93 -2.28
C GLU A 13 29.87 0.19 -3.63
N ILE A 14 30.72 -0.83 -3.76
CA ILE A 14 30.79 -1.66 -4.97
C ILE A 14 29.44 -2.35 -5.20
N LEU A 15 28.87 -2.96 -4.16
CA LEU A 15 27.56 -3.61 -4.26
C LEU A 15 26.47 -2.62 -4.71
N LEU A 16 26.40 -1.44 -4.10
CA LEU A 16 25.44 -0.40 -4.46
C LEU A 16 25.63 0.07 -5.92
N ARG A 17 26.87 0.23 -6.38
CA ARG A 17 27.17 0.58 -7.79
C ARG A 17 26.72 -0.52 -8.74
N THR A 18 26.97 -1.79 -8.42
CA THR A 18 26.49 -2.92 -9.23
C THR A 18 24.96 -2.98 -9.27
N MET A 19 24.28 -2.72 -8.15
CA MET A 19 22.82 -2.61 -8.14
C MET A 19 22.34 -1.46 -9.04
N MET A 20 22.99 -0.30 -8.99
CA MET A 20 22.66 0.85 -9.84
C MET A 20 22.85 0.55 -11.32
N GLU A 21 23.93 -0.12 -11.70
CA GLU A 21 24.22 -0.53 -13.08
C GLU A 21 23.13 -1.49 -13.61
N ASP A 22 22.71 -2.47 -12.81
CA ASP A 22 21.63 -3.40 -13.18
C ASP A 22 20.29 -2.69 -13.39
N LEU A 23 19.94 -1.75 -12.51
CA LEU A 23 18.72 -0.93 -12.65
C LEU A 23 18.74 -0.07 -13.92
N GLN A 24 19.89 0.55 -14.22
CA GLN A 24 20.08 1.36 -15.43
C GLN A 24 20.04 0.51 -16.70
N ALA A 25 20.68 -0.66 -16.70
CA ALA A 25 20.69 -1.58 -17.82
C ALA A 25 19.26 -2.06 -18.16
N LYS A 26 18.45 -2.34 -17.13
CA LYS A 26 17.05 -2.75 -17.27
C LYS A 26 16.09 -1.59 -17.54
N ARG A 27 16.54 -0.33 -17.39
CA ARG A 27 15.73 0.90 -17.51
C ARG A 27 14.50 0.89 -16.59
N ILE A 28 14.69 0.41 -15.37
CA ILE A 28 13.63 0.36 -14.34
C ILE A 28 14.02 1.21 -13.14
N TRP A 29 13.00 1.71 -12.42
CA TRP A 29 13.12 2.35 -11.11
C TRP A 29 14.17 3.49 -11.02
N PRO A 30 14.03 4.56 -11.84
CA PRO A 30 15.00 5.66 -11.88
C PRO A 30 15.21 6.38 -10.54
N ASN A 31 14.19 6.38 -9.68
CA ASN A 31 14.27 6.94 -8.33
C ASN A 31 15.27 6.15 -7.45
N MET A 32 15.31 4.82 -7.58
CA MET A 32 16.25 4.00 -6.80
C MET A 32 17.68 4.28 -7.21
N SER A 33 17.96 4.47 -8.50
CA SER A 33 19.28 4.91 -8.96
C SER A 33 19.68 6.26 -8.35
N SER A 34 18.72 7.20 -8.24
CA SER A 34 18.97 8.51 -7.60
C SER A 34 19.25 8.39 -6.11
N ILE A 35 18.55 7.48 -5.41
CA ILE A 35 18.80 7.19 -3.99
C ILE A 35 20.20 6.59 -3.80
N ILE A 36 20.61 5.63 -4.65
CA ILE A 36 21.95 5.05 -4.61
C ILE A 36 23.02 6.13 -4.81
N ASP A 37 22.86 7.00 -5.81
CA ASP A 37 23.79 8.12 -6.03
C ASP A 37 23.89 9.05 -4.81
N GLY A 38 22.75 9.36 -4.17
CA GLY A 38 22.69 10.10 -2.91
C GLY A 38 23.48 9.41 -1.78
N MET A 39 23.32 8.10 -1.61
CA MET A 39 24.06 7.32 -0.62
C MET A 39 25.58 7.35 -0.87
N LEU A 40 26.00 7.22 -2.13
CA LEU A 40 27.42 7.27 -2.51
C LEU A 40 28.02 8.67 -2.26
N LYS A 41 27.25 9.74 -2.48
CA LYS A 41 27.67 11.12 -2.16
C LYS A 41 27.76 11.37 -0.65
N ARG A 42 26.89 10.75 0.15
CA ARG A 42 26.85 10.87 1.62
C ARG A 42 27.70 9.82 2.34
N ARG A 43 28.76 9.32 1.68
CA ARG A 43 29.72 8.33 2.19
C ARG A 43 30.18 8.56 3.64
N ILE A 44 30.48 9.80 4.02
CA ILE A 44 31.00 10.12 5.36
C ILE A 44 29.93 9.83 6.43
N GLU A 45 28.66 10.17 6.16
CA GLU A 45 27.53 9.92 7.05
C GLU A 45 27.19 8.43 7.16
N LEU A 46 27.40 7.68 6.07
CA LEU A 46 27.08 6.25 5.98
C LEU A 46 28.26 5.33 6.30
N ALA A 47 29.47 5.85 6.55
CA ALA A 47 30.66 5.03 6.75
C ALA A 47 30.49 4.04 7.94
N GLU A 48 29.93 4.51 9.05
CA GLU A 48 29.65 3.66 10.21
C GLU A 48 28.54 2.64 9.91
N VAL A 49 27.51 3.04 9.15
CA VAL A 49 26.43 2.14 8.72
C VAL A 49 26.98 1.01 7.85
N TYR A 50 27.83 1.34 6.88
CA TYR A 50 28.45 0.35 6.01
C TYR A 50 29.29 -0.64 6.80
N GLN A 51 30.04 -0.16 7.80
CA GLN A 51 30.81 -1.03 8.69
C GLN A 51 29.91 -1.95 9.52
N GLU A 52 28.86 -1.41 10.13
CA GLU A 52 27.90 -2.16 10.94
C GLU A 52 27.20 -3.25 10.10
N VAL A 53 26.59 -2.86 8.98
CA VAL A 53 25.84 -3.76 8.10
C VAL A 53 26.77 -4.83 7.52
N HIS A 54 27.97 -4.45 7.07
CA HIS A 54 28.93 -5.41 6.56
C HIS A 54 29.41 -6.37 7.65
N ALA A 55 29.75 -5.89 8.85
CA ALA A 55 30.15 -6.75 9.96
C ALA A 55 29.07 -7.78 10.32
N SER A 56 27.80 -7.37 10.30
CA SER A 56 26.68 -8.26 10.60
C SER A 56 26.29 -9.20 9.47
N LEU A 57 26.44 -8.81 8.20
CA LEU A 57 25.85 -9.56 7.07
C LEU A 57 26.86 -10.10 6.05
N ALA A 58 28.14 -9.74 6.12
CA ALA A 58 29.14 -10.13 5.10
C ALA A 58 29.37 -11.64 4.99
N HIS A 59 29.10 -12.40 6.06
CA HIS A 59 29.17 -13.85 6.05
C HIS A 59 28.09 -14.49 5.15
N ALA A 60 27.04 -13.75 4.81
CA ALA A 60 25.95 -14.17 3.93
C ALA A 60 25.74 -13.11 2.82
N PRO A 61 26.43 -13.20 1.67
CA PRO A 61 26.38 -12.19 0.61
C PRO A 61 24.96 -11.86 0.12
N ARG A 62 24.06 -12.86 0.08
CA ARG A 62 22.64 -12.65 -0.25
C ARG A 62 21.92 -11.81 0.80
N ALA A 63 22.20 -11.98 2.09
CA ALA A 63 21.61 -11.17 3.15
C ALA A 63 22.02 -9.70 3.03
N LEU A 64 23.31 -9.45 2.72
CA LEU A 64 23.83 -8.11 2.48
C LEU A 64 23.14 -7.44 1.28
N PHE A 65 22.99 -8.15 0.15
CA PHE A 65 22.24 -7.66 -1.01
C PHE A 65 20.78 -7.34 -0.65
N ILE A 66 20.08 -8.29 -0.02
CA ILE A 66 18.66 -8.13 0.33
C ILE A 66 18.44 -6.98 1.32
N PHE A 67 19.37 -6.75 2.24
CA PHE A 67 19.29 -5.60 3.15
C PHE A 67 19.27 -4.26 2.37
N TRP A 68 20.20 -4.07 1.43
CA TRP A 68 20.25 -2.85 0.63
C TRP A 68 19.06 -2.76 -0.33
N ASP A 69 18.64 -3.87 -0.92
CA ASP A 69 17.46 -3.93 -1.77
C ASP A 69 16.20 -3.51 -1.00
N VAL A 70 16.02 -4.02 0.22
CA VAL A 70 14.95 -3.63 1.14
C VAL A 70 15.02 -2.16 1.49
N PHE A 71 16.20 -1.63 1.80
CA PHE A 71 16.37 -0.20 2.09
C PHE A 71 15.98 0.69 0.91
N LEU A 72 16.47 0.38 -0.30
CA LEU A 72 16.20 1.16 -1.51
C LEU A 72 14.72 1.16 -1.88
N HIS A 73 14.08 -0.01 -1.86
CA HIS A 73 12.64 -0.13 -2.06
C HIS A 73 11.86 0.63 -1.00
N THR A 74 12.36 0.64 0.25
CA THR A 74 11.70 1.39 1.31
C THR A 74 11.80 2.90 1.11
N ALA A 75 12.99 3.39 0.75
CA ALA A 75 13.27 4.80 0.48
C ALA A 75 12.46 5.32 -0.71
N ASP A 76 12.35 4.55 -1.79
CA ASP A 76 11.46 4.92 -2.88
C ASP A 76 9.99 4.83 -2.45
N GLY A 77 9.55 3.71 -1.86
CA GLY A 77 8.13 3.39 -1.64
C GLY A 77 7.43 4.18 -0.53
N TRP A 78 8.13 4.50 0.56
CA TRP A 78 7.54 5.11 1.77
C TRP A 78 8.26 6.39 2.20
N ASN A 79 8.64 7.22 1.22
CA ASN A 79 9.05 8.60 1.49
C ASN A 79 7.89 9.46 2.02
N LEU A 80 8.19 10.68 2.48
CA LEU A 80 7.18 11.56 3.10
C LEU A 80 6.00 11.86 2.16
N GLN A 81 6.25 12.09 0.88
CA GLN A 81 5.22 12.41 -0.09
C GLN A 81 4.31 11.21 -0.34
N LYS A 82 4.88 10.04 -0.59
CA LYS A 82 4.11 8.80 -0.83
C LYS A 82 3.31 8.38 0.41
N ASN A 83 3.86 8.54 1.62
CA ASN A 83 3.12 8.26 2.85
C ASN A 83 1.96 9.24 3.11
N ARG A 84 2.07 10.50 2.66
CA ARG A 84 0.95 11.45 2.70
C ARG A 84 -0.11 11.08 1.67
N ALA A 85 0.31 10.79 0.43
CA ALA A 85 -0.59 10.36 -0.63
C ALA A 85 -1.35 9.08 -0.26
N ALA A 86 -0.68 8.08 0.33
CA ALA A 86 -1.32 6.84 0.78
C ALA A 86 -2.39 7.08 1.85
N ARG A 87 -2.17 8.02 2.78
CA ARG A 87 -3.20 8.40 3.76
C ARG A 87 -4.37 9.12 3.12
N GLN A 88 -4.10 10.05 2.22
CA GLN A 88 -5.14 10.75 1.49
C GLN A 88 -5.99 9.77 0.67
N ALA A 89 -5.37 8.83 -0.03
CA ALA A 89 -6.07 7.79 -0.77
C ALA A 89 -6.92 6.90 0.15
N ARG A 90 -6.43 6.55 1.35
CA ARG A 90 -7.22 5.83 2.36
C ARG A 90 -8.45 6.63 2.80
N GLU A 91 -8.27 7.90 3.14
CA GLU A 91 -9.36 8.78 3.57
C GLU A 91 -10.37 9.02 2.44
N GLU A 92 -9.89 9.17 1.22
CA GLU A 92 -10.71 9.28 0.01
C GLU A 92 -11.54 8.02 -0.21
N LEU A 93 -10.94 6.83 -0.11
CA LEU A 93 -11.66 5.57 -0.28
C LEU A 93 -12.75 5.36 0.79
N VAL A 94 -12.47 5.72 2.05
CA VAL A 94 -13.50 5.76 3.11
C VAL A 94 -14.63 6.73 2.74
N GLY A 95 -14.28 7.92 2.24
CA GLY A 95 -15.25 8.92 1.79
C GLY A 95 -16.11 8.43 0.62
N VAL A 96 -15.50 7.75 -0.36
CA VAL A 96 -16.17 7.14 -1.51
C VAL A 96 -17.16 6.08 -1.05
N ASN A 97 -16.73 5.15 -0.18
CA ASN A 97 -17.59 4.09 0.36
C ASN A 97 -18.81 4.65 1.11
N ARG A 98 -18.58 5.64 1.99
CA ARG A 98 -19.68 6.35 2.66
C ARG A 98 -20.63 6.99 1.66
N ARG A 99 -20.11 7.62 0.61
CA ARG A 99 -20.94 8.29 -0.39
C ARG A 99 -21.74 7.29 -1.24
N ILE A 100 -21.17 6.13 -1.55
CA ILE A 100 -21.88 5.04 -2.23
C ILE A 100 -23.05 4.58 -1.37
N SER A 101 -22.83 4.33 -0.07
CA SER A 101 -23.88 3.97 0.89
C SER A 101 -25.01 5.02 0.94
N GLU A 102 -24.69 6.30 1.15
CA GLU A 102 -25.69 7.38 1.20
C GLU A 102 -26.53 7.50 -0.09
N LEU A 103 -25.89 7.33 -1.25
CA LEU A 103 -26.55 7.43 -2.55
C LEU A 103 -27.40 6.20 -2.85
N ALA A 104 -26.94 5.02 -2.44
CA ALA A 104 -27.70 3.79 -2.54
C ALA A 104 -29.01 3.89 -1.74
N ASP A 105 -28.96 4.43 -0.52
CA ASP A 105 -30.15 4.67 0.30
C ASP A 105 -31.15 5.62 -0.36
N GLN A 106 -30.64 6.76 -0.84
CA GLN A 106 -31.48 7.76 -1.50
C GLN A 106 -32.13 7.20 -2.77
N LEU A 107 -31.37 6.46 -3.58
CA LEU A 107 -31.88 5.91 -4.83
C LEU A 107 -32.85 4.74 -4.57
N ALA A 108 -32.58 3.88 -3.58
CA ALA A 108 -33.52 2.84 -3.17
C ALA A 108 -34.87 3.42 -2.74
N ALA A 109 -34.87 4.46 -1.90
CA ALA A 109 -36.10 5.14 -1.50
C ALA A 109 -36.87 5.77 -2.67
N LEU A 110 -36.16 6.30 -3.68
CA LEU A 110 -36.78 6.80 -4.91
C LEU A 110 -37.38 5.68 -5.76
N LEU A 111 -36.72 4.51 -5.84
CA LEU A 111 -37.25 3.34 -6.54
C LEU A 111 -38.52 2.81 -5.85
N ASP A 112 -38.53 2.68 -4.52
CA ASP A 112 -39.72 2.29 -3.77
C ASP A 112 -40.87 3.28 -3.97
N ARG A 113 -40.55 4.59 -3.97
CA ARG A 113 -41.55 5.63 -4.23
C ARG A 113 -42.11 5.53 -5.65
N ARG A 114 -41.26 5.26 -6.65
CA ARG A 114 -41.67 5.06 -8.04
C ARG A 114 -42.60 3.85 -8.16
N ASP A 115 -42.25 2.74 -7.53
CA ASP A 115 -43.03 1.50 -7.56
C ASP A 115 -44.39 1.69 -6.89
N ALA A 116 -44.46 2.45 -5.78
CA ALA A 116 -45.73 2.84 -5.18
C ALA A 116 -46.60 3.69 -6.12
N ILE A 117 -46.02 4.63 -6.85
CA ILE A 117 -46.76 5.44 -7.84
C ILE A 117 -47.28 4.55 -8.97
N HIS A 118 -46.46 3.64 -9.52
CA HIS A 118 -46.87 2.71 -10.57
C HIS A 118 -48.06 1.82 -10.18
N ASN A 119 -48.13 1.44 -8.91
CA ASN A 119 -49.14 0.54 -8.40
C ASN A 119 -50.44 1.25 -7.96
N TYR A 120 -50.37 2.50 -7.49
CA TYR A 120 -51.51 3.15 -6.82
C TYR A 120 -52.00 4.46 -7.43
N SER A 121 -51.25 5.09 -8.35
CA SER A 121 -51.61 6.42 -8.87
C SER A 121 -52.37 6.43 -10.20
N GLY A 122 -52.46 5.29 -10.88
CA GLY A 122 -52.94 5.20 -12.26
C GLY A 122 -51.92 5.68 -13.32
N PHE A 123 -50.78 6.21 -12.91
CA PHE A 123 -49.67 6.56 -13.79
C PHE A 123 -48.58 5.49 -13.78
N ARG A 124 -47.97 5.26 -14.94
CA ARG A 124 -46.82 4.35 -15.11
C ARG A 124 -45.74 5.03 -15.95
N SER A 125 -44.49 4.63 -15.74
CA SER A 125 -43.36 5.01 -16.59
C SER A 125 -42.75 3.77 -17.22
N ASN A 126 -42.27 3.88 -18.47
CA ASN A 126 -41.61 2.78 -19.17
C ASN A 126 -40.15 2.64 -18.71
N THR A 127 -39.96 2.08 -17.52
CA THR A 127 -38.65 1.88 -16.89
C THR A 127 -38.45 0.41 -16.55
N HIS A 128 -37.20 -0.05 -16.54
CA HIS A 128 -36.87 -1.40 -16.08
C HIS A 128 -37.30 -1.61 -14.62
N TYR A 129 -37.90 -2.77 -14.36
CA TYR A 129 -38.34 -3.20 -13.04
C TYR A 129 -37.78 -4.58 -12.65
N HIS A 130 -37.35 -5.39 -13.62
CA HIS A 130 -36.67 -6.66 -13.37
C HIS A 130 -35.14 -6.45 -13.39
N ILE A 131 -34.42 -7.06 -12.43
CA ILE A 131 -32.97 -6.92 -12.33
C ILE A 131 -32.24 -7.42 -13.59
N LEU A 132 -32.67 -8.55 -14.14
CA LEU A 132 -32.09 -9.08 -15.38
C LEU A 132 -32.27 -8.16 -16.59
N ASP A 133 -33.33 -7.35 -16.67
CA ASP A 133 -33.47 -6.37 -17.76
C ASP A 133 -32.32 -5.36 -17.74
N ILE A 134 -31.88 -4.96 -16.53
CA ILE A 134 -30.73 -4.06 -16.34
C ILE A 134 -29.43 -4.78 -16.70
N VAL A 135 -29.26 -6.03 -16.29
CA VAL A 135 -28.06 -6.83 -16.60
C VAL A 135 -27.91 -7.03 -18.11
N HIS A 136 -29.01 -7.38 -18.79
CA HIS A 136 -29.07 -7.50 -20.25
C HIS A 136 -28.70 -6.18 -20.91
N LYS A 137 -29.30 -5.07 -20.45
CA LYS A 137 -29.03 -3.75 -21.04
C LYS A 137 -27.59 -3.29 -20.83
N ALA A 138 -27.03 -3.52 -19.65
CA ALA A 138 -25.64 -3.19 -19.34
C ALA A 138 -24.63 -4.07 -20.10
N SER A 139 -25.04 -5.27 -20.52
CA SER A 139 -24.19 -6.27 -21.17
C SER A 139 -24.33 -6.31 -22.70
N GLU A 140 -25.09 -5.40 -23.31
CA GLU A 140 -25.38 -5.37 -24.76
C GLU A 140 -24.12 -5.36 -25.65
N HIS A 141 -22.98 -4.90 -25.11
CA HIS A 141 -21.70 -4.86 -25.81
C HIS A 141 -20.67 -5.88 -25.29
N ASN A 142 -21.07 -6.77 -24.37
CA ASN A 142 -20.23 -7.84 -23.88
C ASN A 142 -20.47 -9.11 -24.70
N GLY A 143 -19.62 -9.36 -25.69
CA GLY A 143 -19.77 -10.51 -26.59
C GLY A 143 -19.79 -11.88 -25.89
N LEU A 144 -19.08 -12.03 -24.76
CA LEU A 144 -19.12 -13.26 -23.97
C LEU A 144 -20.48 -13.45 -23.29
N TYR A 145 -21.06 -12.37 -22.77
CA TYR A 145 -22.40 -12.40 -22.19
C TYR A 145 -23.43 -12.77 -23.26
N GLU A 146 -23.41 -12.07 -24.39
CA GLU A 146 -24.37 -12.26 -25.49
C GLU A 146 -24.30 -13.66 -26.10
N SER A 147 -23.11 -14.24 -26.25
CA SER A 147 -22.94 -15.56 -26.87
C SER A 147 -23.12 -16.75 -25.93
N TYR A 148 -22.83 -16.59 -24.63
CA TYR A 148 -22.74 -17.75 -23.73
C TYR A 148 -23.65 -17.69 -22.49
N VAL A 149 -24.11 -16.51 -22.09
CA VAL A 149 -24.81 -16.34 -20.80
C VAL A 149 -26.26 -15.92 -20.98
N LYS A 150 -26.53 -15.07 -21.98
CA LYS A 150 -27.82 -14.43 -22.17
C LYS A 150 -28.98 -15.40 -22.34
N GLU A 151 -28.85 -16.40 -23.21
CA GLU A 151 -29.94 -17.35 -23.50
C GLU A 151 -30.35 -18.15 -22.25
N ASP A 152 -29.38 -18.56 -21.42
CA ASP A 152 -29.65 -19.27 -20.18
C ASP A 152 -30.31 -18.36 -19.13
N LEU A 153 -29.88 -17.11 -19.02
CA LEU A 153 -30.52 -16.13 -18.11
C LEU A 153 -31.93 -15.75 -18.56
N ASP A 154 -32.16 -15.60 -19.87
CA ASP A 154 -33.50 -15.38 -20.43
C ASP A 154 -34.42 -16.56 -20.09
N ARG A 155 -33.95 -17.79 -20.25
CA ARG A 155 -34.72 -19.00 -19.88
C ARG A 155 -35.10 -18.98 -18.39
N LEU A 156 -34.18 -18.59 -17.51
CA LEU A 156 -34.46 -18.47 -16.07
C LEU A 156 -35.45 -17.33 -15.76
N GLN A 157 -35.31 -16.19 -16.44
CA GLN A 157 -36.23 -15.06 -16.31
C GLN A 157 -37.66 -15.43 -16.71
N TYR A 158 -37.83 -16.21 -17.79
CA TYR A 158 -39.15 -16.67 -18.22
C TYR A 158 -39.73 -17.79 -17.33
N GLN A 159 -38.87 -18.54 -16.64
CA GLN A 159 -39.30 -19.62 -15.76
C GLN A 159 -39.79 -19.13 -14.40
N PHE A 160 -39.18 -18.08 -13.84
CA PHE A 160 -39.48 -17.59 -12.49
C PHE A 160 -40.06 -16.17 -12.52
N ASP A 161 -41.22 -16.00 -11.88
CA ASP A 161 -41.86 -14.69 -11.79
C ASP A 161 -41.10 -13.71 -10.86
N LEU A 162 -41.55 -12.46 -10.79
CA LEU A 162 -40.92 -11.41 -10.00
C LEU A 162 -40.75 -11.72 -8.50
N LYS A 163 -41.48 -12.71 -7.95
CA LYS A 163 -41.38 -13.05 -6.52
C LYS A 163 -40.08 -13.78 -6.17
N TYR A 164 -39.37 -14.29 -7.18
CA TYR A 164 -38.12 -15.02 -7.01
C TYR A 164 -36.89 -14.13 -7.17
N TRP A 165 -37.07 -12.87 -7.59
CA TRP A 165 -35.99 -11.94 -7.84
C TRP A 165 -36.10 -10.75 -6.87
N PRO A 166 -34.97 -10.21 -6.39
CA PRO A 166 -34.99 -9.05 -5.52
C PRO A 166 -35.52 -7.82 -6.28
N PRO A 167 -36.30 -6.95 -5.63
CA PRO A 167 -36.61 -5.64 -6.19
C PRO A 167 -35.32 -4.81 -6.35
N LEU A 168 -35.36 -3.84 -7.25
CA LEU A 168 -34.19 -3.01 -7.55
C LEU A 168 -33.73 -2.18 -6.34
N SER A 169 -34.66 -1.77 -5.47
CA SER A 169 -34.34 -1.09 -4.21
C SER A 169 -33.51 -1.97 -3.28
N ASP A 170 -33.88 -3.25 -3.11
CA ASP A 170 -33.11 -4.20 -2.30
C ASP A 170 -31.71 -4.47 -2.89
N VAL A 171 -31.59 -4.53 -4.22
CA VAL A 171 -30.27 -4.66 -4.88
C VAL A 171 -29.38 -3.45 -4.58
N LEU A 172 -29.94 -2.23 -4.61
CA LEU A 172 -29.19 -1.03 -4.25
C LEU A 172 -28.84 -1.01 -2.76
N GLN A 173 -29.76 -1.41 -1.89
CA GLN A 173 -29.50 -1.54 -0.45
C GLN A 173 -28.35 -2.50 -0.16
N ALA A 174 -28.25 -3.62 -0.90
CA ALA A 174 -27.12 -4.53 -0.78
C ALA A 174 -25.78 -3.87 -1.16
N ILE A 175 -25.75 -3.05 -2.23
CA ILE A 175 -24.57 -2.26 -2.61
C ILE A 175 -24.21 -1.23 -1.52
N GLY A 176 -25.22 -0.56 -0.97
CA GLY A 176 -25.02 0.43 0.09
C GLY A 176 -24.46 -0.19 1.38
N THR A 177 -24.99 -1.35 1.77
CA THR A 177 -24.54 -2.12 2.94
C THR A 177 -23.12 -2.66 2.76
N ASP A 178 -22.79 -3.17 1.57
CA ASP A 178 -21.43 -3.60 1.23
C ASP A 178 -20.45 -2.43 1.37
N ALA A 179 -20.78 -1.27 0.80
CA ALA A 179 -19.95 -0.07 0.91
C ALA A 179 -19.84 0.46 2.35
N GLU A 180 -20.91 0.44 3.15
CA GLU A 180 -20.88 0.87 4.55
C GLU A 180 -19.97 -0.02 5.41
N SER A 181 -19.99 -1.33 5.16
CA SER A 181 -19.21 -2.33 5.90
C SER A 181 -17.80 -2.55 5.34
N ALA A 182 -17.45 -1.92 4.22
CA ALA A 182 -16.15 -2.11 3.55
C ALA A 182 -14.99 -1.53 4.37
N GLU A 183 -14.24 -2.42 5.03
CA GLU A 183 -13.01 -2.07 5.75
C GLU A 183 -11.87 -1.72 4.79
N VAL A 184 -11.35 -0.50 4.89
CA VAL A 184 -10.19 -0.07 4.10
C VAL A 184 -8.90 -0.57 4.74
N THR A 185 -8.31 -1.59 4.13
CA THR A 185 -7.03 -2.19 4.54
C THR A 185 -5.93 -1.92 3.52
N ALA A 186 -4.68 -1.83 3.98
CA ALA A 186 -3.54 -1.69 3.08
C ALA A 186 -3.17 -3.05 2.49
N THR A 187 -2.86 -3.08 1.19
CA THR A 187 -2.45 -4.30 0.47
C THR A 187 -1.04 -4.76 0.81
N ASP A 188 -0.22 -3.88 1.37
CA ASP A 188 1.15 -4.16 1.78
C ASP A 188 1.37 -3.83 3.28
N PRO A 189 1.99 -4.74 4.07
CA PRO A 189 2.24 -4.52 5.49
C PRO A 189 3.06 -3.26 5.81
N ALA A 190 4.02 -2.89 4.96
CA ALA A 190 4.82 -1.68 5.18
C ALA A 190 3.99 -0.41 4.96
N THR A 191 3.01 -0.44 4.05
CA THR A 191 2.02 0.62 3.87
C THR A 191 1.09 0.74 5.07
N ALA A 192 0.60 -0.40 5.61
CA ALA A 192 -0.16 -0.40 6.87
C ALA A 192 0.66 0.24 8.00
N ALA A 193 1.92 -0.17 8.15
CA ALA A 193 2.83 0.35 9.16
C ALA A 193 3.10 1.85 8.99
N ALA A 194 3.41 2.30 7.77
CA ALA A 194 3.69 3.70 7.46
C ALA A 194 2.50 4.62 7.73
N THR A 195 1.27 4.13 7.51
CA THR A 195 0.04 4.93 7.61
C THR A 195 -0.75 4.72 8.92
N ALA A 196 -0.22 3.90 9.84
CA ALA A 196 -0.85 3.60 11.12
C ALA A 196 -0.96 4.82 12.05
N SER A 197 -0.06 5.81 11.91
CA SER A 197 -0.10 7.03 12.71
C SER A 197 -1.02 8.09 12.07
N ARG A 198 -1.74 8.85 12.91
CA ARG A 198 -2.61 9.95 12.46
C ARG A 198 -1.86 11.11 11.80
N LYS A 199 -0.62 11.37 12.23
CA LYS A 199 0.20 12.47 11.70
C LYS A 199 1.36 11.90 10.89
N SER A 200 1.50 12.35 9.64
CA SER A 200 2.64 11.99 8.80
C SER A 200 3.94 12.48 9.43
N GLY A 201 4.99 11.67 9.39
CA GLY A 201 6.31 12.09 9.84
C GLY A 201 7.41 11.07 9.57
N ARG A 202 8.64 11.42 10.00
CA ARG A 202 9.83 10.58 9.79
C ARG A 202 9.70 9.18 10.41
N SER A 203 8.91 9.06 11.48
CA SER A 203 8.58 7.78 12.11
C SER A 203 7.80 6.80 11.21
N ASP A 204 7.14 7.29 10.17
CA ASP A 204 6.41 6.43 9.23
C ASP A 204 7.37 5.60 8.39
N PHE A 205 8.41 6.26 7.84
CA PHE A 205 9.48 5.61 7.11
C PHE A 205 10.20 4.58 7.99
N VAL A 206 10.52 4.94 9.24
CA VAL A 206 11.14 3.99 10.18
C VAL A 206 10.26 2.76 10.39
N ARG A 207 8.93 2.93 10.50
CA ARG A 207 8.02 1.80 10.67
C ARG A 207 7.96 0.92 9.41
N ALA A 208 7.83 1.54 8.24
CA ALA A 208 7.86 0.82 6.96
C ALA A 208 9.16 0.02 6.81
N PHE A 209 10.30 0.64 7.09
CA PHE A 209 11.61 -0.01 6.96
C PHE A 209 11.78 -1.16 7.93
N MET A 210 11.39 -0.99 9.20
CA MET A 210 11.41 -2.09 10.17
C MET A 210 10.49 -3.23 9.76
N THR A 211 9.28 -2.94 9.28
CA THR A 211 8.34 -3.96 8.78
C THR A 211 8.91 -4.70 7.56
N ARG A 212 9.60 -4.02 6.65
CA ARG A 212 10.25 -4.65 5.50
C ARG A 212 11.44 -5.51 5.93
N ILE A 213 12.29 -5.03 6.84
CA ILE A 213 13.38 -5.84 7.42
C ILE A 213 12.80 -7.09 8.06
N ASP A 214 11.78 -6.95 8.91
CA ASP A 214 11.16 -8.07 9.60
C ASP A 214 10.55 -9.08 8.62
N GLY A 215 9.87 -8.61 7.56
CA GLY A 215 9.36 -9.46 6.48
C GLY A 215 10.46 -10.15 5.66
N SER A 216 11.67 -9.58 5.61
CA SER A 216 12.83 -10.16 4.92
C SER A 216 13.71 -11.03 5.82
N ARG A 217 13.27 -11.33 7.05
CA ARG A 217 13.99 -12.24 7.96
C ARG A 217 13.83 -13.71 7.58
N ILE A 218 14.79 -14.55 8.00
CA ILE A 218 14.79 -16.00 7.74
C ILE A 218 13.50 -16.67 8.24
N LYS A 219 13.03 -16.35 9.46
CA LYS A 219 11.77 -16.90 9.98
C LYS A 219 10.54 -16.60 9.11
N ASN A 220 10.63 -15.57 8.25
CA ASN A 220 9.59 -15.12 7.33
C ASN A 220 9.94 -15.45 5.87
N CYS A 221 10.72 -16.52 5.64
CA CYS A 221 11.18 -16.97 4.33
C CYS A 221 12.08 -15.98 3.57
N GLY A 222 12.73 -15.05 4.29
CA GLY A 222 13.72 -14.12 3.74
C GLY A 222 15.16 -14.58 3.94
N PHE A 223 16.10 -13.64 3.81
CA PHE A 223 17.55 -13.89 3.87
C PHE A 223 18.26 -13.14 5.00
N ILE A 224 17.61 -12.19 5.66
CA ILE A 224 18.20 -11.42 6.75
C ILE A 224 18.17 -12.28 8.04
N PRO A 225 19.29 -12.43 8.76
CA PRO A 225 19.30 -13.16 10.03
C PRO A 225 18.30 -12.60 11.05
N ASP A 226 17.71 -13.47 11.88
CA ASP A 226 16.67 -13.07 12.83
C ASP A 226 17.19 -12.17 13.95
N GLU A 227 18.47 -12.32 14.29
CA GLU A 227 19.23 -11.56 15.26
C GLU A 227 19.76 -10.22 14.72
N PHE A 228 19.67 -9.98 13.40
CA PHE A 228 20.15 -8.74 12.81
C PHE A 228 19.37 -7.55 13.37
N THR A 229 20.11 -6.57 13.90
CA THR A 229 19.57 -5.30 14.39
C THR A 229 20.52 -4.17 14.04
N LEU A 230 19.97 -3.06 13.59
CA LEU A 230 20.73 -1.82 13.40
C LEU A 230 20.81 -1.04 14.72
N SER A 231 21.94 -0.38 14.93
CA SER A 231 22.15 0.62 15.96
C SER A 231 21.18 1.80 15.76
N ASP A 232 20.95 2.54 16.85
CA ASP A 232 20.11 3.73 16.79
C ASP A 232 20.73 4.82 15.89
N SER A 233 22.07 4.94 15.88
CA SER A 233 22.81 5.84 15.00
C SER A 233 22.73 5.38 13.55
N GLY A 234 22.95 4.10 13.28
CA GLY A 234 22.93 3.58 11.92
C GLY A 234 21.57 3.70 11.26
N MET A 235 20.50 3.44 12.03
CA MET A 235 19.13 3.69 11.60
C MET A 235 18.89 5.19 11.32
N ALA A 236 19.39 6.10 12.16
CA ALA A 236 19.23 7.53 11.95
C ALA A 236 19.91 8.01 10.65
N SER A 237 21.15 7.59 10.39
CA SER A 237 21.88 7.91 9.15
C SER A 237 21.17 7.37 7.90
N LEU A 238 20.62 6.14 7.97
CA LEU A 238 19.84 5.58 6.87
C LEU A 238 18.55 6.35 6.61
N VAL A 239 17.84 6.78 7.65
CA VAL A 239 16.61 7.59 7.50
C VAL A 239 16.94 8.95 6.91
N ASN A 240 18.00 9.61 7.39
CA ASN A 240 18.45 10.91 6.87
C ASN A 240 18.80 10.82 5.39
N CYS A 241 19.52 9.77 4.98
CA CYS A 241 19.90 9.56 3.59
C CYS A 241 18.71 9.12 2.73
N GLY A 242 17.90 8.17 3.19
CA GLY A 242 16.78 7.61 2.43
C GLY A 242 15.63 8.59 2.19
N LEU A 243 15.46 9.56 3.08
CA LEU A 243 14.50 10.65 2.94
C LEU A 243 15.12 11.94 2.38
N ASP A 244 16.42 11.92 2.06
CA ASP A 244 17.23 13.06 1.62
C ASP A 244 17.00 14.33 2.47
N LEU A 245 17.10 14.16 3.80
CA LEU A 245 16.85 15.26 4.74
C LEU A 245 17.96 16.31 4.67
N ALA A 246 17.54 17.58 4.70
CA ALA A 246 18.41 18.73 4.86
C ALA A 246 19.06 18.76 6.27
N VAL A 247 20.14 19.53 6.41
CA VAL A 247 20.97 19.56 7.63
C VAL A 247 20.19 19.95 8.89
N ASP A 248 19.26 20.89 8.76
CA ASP A 248 18.37 21.37 9.83
C ASP A 248 17.24 20.38 10.16
N GLU A 249 17.02 19.39 9.31
CA GLU A 249 15.98 18.38 9.44
C GLU A 249 16.47 17.01 9.90
N LEU A 250 17.79 16.83 10.00
CA LEU A 250 18.42 15.56 10.36
C LEU A 250 17.91 15.04 11.70
N ILE A 251 17.67 13.73 11.75
CA ILE A 251 17.40 13.03 12.98
C ILE A 251 18.68 12.39 13.53
N ASN A 252 18.70 12.17 14.84
CA ASN A 252 19.80 11.57 15.55
C ASN A 252 19.42 10.22 16.18
N ALA A 253 20.40 9.55 16.78
CA ALA A 253 20.17 8.29 17.49
C ALA A 253 19.12 8.41 18.61
N GLU A 254 19.02 9.56 19.29
CA GLU A 254 18.05 9.76 20.36
C GLU A 254 16.60 9.70 19.84
N PHE A 255 16.33 10.25 18.66
CA PHE A 255 15.03 10.12 18.00
C PHE A 255 14.64 8.66 17.78
N ILE A 256 15.57 7.84 17.27
CA ILE A 256 15.35 6.40 17.03
C ILE A 256 15.14 5.65 18.34
N LYS A 257 15.94 5.94 19.36
CA LYS A 257 15.81 5.34 20.70
C LYS A 257 14.44 5.59 21.30
N ARG A 258 13.96 6.84 21.28
CA ARG A 258 12.63 7.24 21.74
C ARG A 258 11.52 6.59 20.90
N PHE A 259 11.72 6.45 19.58
CA PHE A 259 10.80 5.73 18.71
C PHE A 259 10.67 4.25 19.11
N ARG A 260 11.79 3.53 19.25
CA ARG A 260 11.81 2.11 19.65
C ARG A 260 11.24 1.89 21.05
N GLN A 261 11.46 2.81 21.99
CA GLN A 261 10.83 2.76 23.31
C GLN A 261 9.30 2.82 23.22
N ARG A 262 8.75 3.75 22.43
CA ARG A 262 7.30 3.85 22.22
C ARG A 262 6.70 2.61 21.56
N GLN A 263 7.39 2.03 20.57
CA GLN A 263 6.94 0.78 19.93
C GLN A 263 6.85 -0.37 20.94
N ARG A 264 7.84 -0.54 21.83
CA ARG A 264 7.84 -1.57 22.88
C ARG A 264 6.76 -1.37 23.93
N GLN A 265 6.36 -0.12 24.20
CA GLN A 265 5.24 0.17 25.10
C GLN A 265 3.91 -0.16 24.44
N ALA A 266 3.75 0.19 23.16
CA ALA A 266 2.55 -0.11 22.39
C ALA A 266 2.33 -1.63 22.18
N SER A 267 3.39 -2.43 22.05
CA SER A 267 3.27 -3.88 21.91
C SER A 267 2.93 -4.63 23.21
N LYS A 268 2.95 -3.94 24.36
CA LYS A 268 2.63 -4.50 25.68
C LYS A 268 1.21 -4.13 26.16
N ALA A 269 0.57 -3.19 25.49
CA ALA A 269 -0.80 -2.74 25.75
C ALA A 269 -1.76 -3.55 24.87
#